data_AF-A0A517Q017-F1
#
_entry.id   AF-A0A517Q017-F1
#
_cell.length_a   1.000
_cell.length_b   1.000
_cell.length_c   1.000
_cell.angle_alpha   90.00
_cell.angle_beta   90.00
_cell.angle_gamma   90.00
#
_symmetry.space_group_name_H-M   'P 1'
#
loop_
_entity.id
_entity.type
_entity.pdbx_description
1 polymer ?
#
loop_
_entity_poly.entity_id
_entity_poly.type
_entity_poly.pdbx_seq_one_letter_code
_entity_poly.pdbx_strand_id
1 'polypeptide(L)' 'MVFQPLDPGDKESFDKMRELFSPAQVDQSVRHALQLCWMMLPQDKRNIDELEREFRRIVERALANLREDDQAFGDS' A
#
# COMPACT_ATOMS: atom_id res chain seq x y z
N MET A 1 -7.67 -16.82 -11.96
CA MET A 1 -7.85 -16.67 -10.51
C MET A 1 -9.16 -15.94 -10.29
N VAL A 2 -10.15 -16.59 -9.68
CA VAL A 2 -11.45 -15.96 -9.37
C VAL A 2 -11.25 -15.18 -8.08
N PHE A 3 -11.31 -13.85 -8.13
CA PHE A 3 -11.36 -13.03 -6.92
C PHE A 3 -12.76 -13.18 -6.33
N GLN A 4 -12.89 -14.03 -5.31
CA GLN A 4 -14.10 -14.04 -4.48
C GLN A 4 -14.11 -12.76 -3.63
N PRO A 5 -15.24 -12.04 -3.56
CA PRO A 5 -15.37 -10.89 -2.69
C PRO A 5 -15.22 -11.36 -1.24
N LEU A 6 -14.34 -10.67 -0.50
CA LEU A 6 -14.04 -10.98 0.89
C LEU A 6 -15.26 -10.62 1.74
N ASP A 7 -15.77 -11.60 2.49
CA ASP A 7 -16.80 -11.36 3.50
C ASP A 7 -16.12 -10.75 4.75
N PRO A 8 -16.44 -9.50 5.13
CA PRO A 8 -15.86 -8.84 6.30
C PRO A 8 -16.11 -9.59 7.62
N GLY A 9 -17.11 -10.46 7.68
CA GLY A 9 -17.47 -11.25 8.87
C GLY A 9 -16.72 -12.58 9.02
N ASP A 10 -15.99 -13.02 8.00
CA ASP A 10 -15.33 -14.33 8.01
C ASP A 10 -13.88 -14.25 8.50
N LYS A 11 -13.70 -14.52 9.80
CA LYS A 11 -12.39 -14.57 10.46
C LYS A 11 -11.43 -15.58 9.81
N GLU A 12 -11.92 -16.68 9.27
CA GLU A 12 -11.09 -17.70 8.62
C GLU A 12 -10.50 -17.16 7.30
N SER A 13 -11.26 -16.36 6.56
CA SER A 13 -10.79 -15.67 5.36
C SER A 13 -9.76 -14.58 5.67
N PHE A 14 -9.90 -13.85 6.78
CA PHE A 14 -8.89 -12.88 7.24
C PHE A 14 -7.59 -13.55 7.69
N ASP A 15 -7.69 -14.65 8.44
CA ASP A 15 -6.51 -15.40 8.88
C ASP A 15 -5.77 -15.99 7.67
N LYS A 16 -6.49 -16.58 6.70
CA LYS A 16 -5.92 -17.03 5.43
C LYS A 16 -5.28 -15.88 4.65
N MET A 17 -5.88 -14.68 4.62
CA MET A 17 -5.26 -13.52 3.99
C MET A 17 -3.97 -13.09 4.70
N ARG A 18 -3.93 -13.12 6.03
CA ARG A 18 -2.73 -12.80 6.80
C ARG A 18 -1.61 -13.82 6.57
N GLU A 19 -1.97 -15.09 6.37
CA GLU A 19 -1.05 -16.15 5.98
C GLU A 19 -0.56 -16.01 4.53
N LEU A 20 -1.44 -15.61 3.61
CA LEU A 20 -1.11 -15.39 2.20
C LEU A 20 -0.21 -14.15 2.04
N PHE A 21 -0.55 -13.04 2.68
CA PHE A 21 0.18 -11.77 2.64
C PHE A 21 1.13 -11.65 3.84
N SER A 22 2.22 -12.42 3.77
CA SER A 22 3.27 -12.33 4.77
C SER A 22 3.96 -10.96 4.74
N PRO A 23 4.55 -10.50 5.86
CA PRO A 23 5.33 -9.25 5.89
C PRO A 23 6.42 -9.17 4.81
N ALA A 24 6.97 -10.31 4.39
CA ALA A 24 7.97 -10.39 3.31
C ALA A 24 7.38 -10.03 1.94
N GLN A 25 6.15 -10.43 1.63
CA GLN A 25 5.48 -10.04 0.39
C GLN A 25 5.16 -8.54 0.37
N VAL A 26 4.79 -7.98 1.53
CA VAL A 26 4.57 -6.55 1.68
C VAL A 26 5.89 -5.78 1.44
N ASP A 27 7.01 -6.22 2.05
CA ASP A 27 8.34 -5.63 1.80
C ASP A 27 8.71 -5.67 0.32
N GLN A 28 8.52 -6.81 -0.36
CA GLN A 28 8.77 -6.93 -1.79
C GLN A 28 7.91 -5.96 -2.61
N SER A 29 6.64 -5.80 -2.25
CA SER A 29 5.71 -4.88 -2.92
C SER A 29 6.15 -3.42 -2.75
N VAL A 30 6.62 -3.05 -1.54
CA VAL A 30 7.18 -1.73 -1.25
C VAL A 30 8.44 -1.46 -2.07
N ARG A 31 9.35 -2.44 -2.17
CA ARG A 31 10.57 -2.32 -3.01
C ARG A 31 10.23 -2.16 -4.48
N HIS A 32 9.22 -2.89 -4.97
CA HIS A 32 8.75 -2.74 -6.34
C HIS A 32 8.17 -1.34 -6.59
N ALA A 33 7.38 -0.82 -5.64
CA ALA A 33 6.84 0.53 -5.73
C ALA A 33 7.95 1.61 -5.75
N LEU A 34 9.02 1.44 -4.98
CA LEU A 34 10.20 2.32 -5.03
C LEU A 34 10.86 2.32 -6.42
N GLN A 35 11.01 1.15 -7.05
CA GLN A 35 11.56 1.04 -8.41
C GLN A 35 10.69 1.76 -9.43
N LEU A 36 9.37 1.61 -9.34
CA LEU A 36 8.44 2.33 -10.22
C LEU A 36 8.51 3.85 -10.00
N CYS A 37 8.60 4.29 -8.74
CA CYS A 37 8.75 5.71 -8.40
C CYS A 37 10.04 6.29 -9.01
N TRP A 38 11.15 5.56 -8.93
CA TRP A 38 12.42 5.95 -9.56
C TRP A 38 12.30 6.11 -11.08
N MET A 39 11.58 5.20 -11.74
CA MET A 39 11.36 5.26 -13.19
C MET A 39 10.50 6.46 -13.62
N MET A 40 9.57 6.92 -12.75
CA MET A 40 8.72 8.08 -13.02
C MET A 40 9.44 9.42 -12.84
N LEU A 41 10.58 9.46 -12.13
CA LEU A 41 11.32 10.71 -11.95
C LEU A 41 11.91 11.22 -13.27
N PRO A 42 11.83 12.54 -13.54
CA PRO A 42 12.55 13.19 -14.62
C PRO A 42 14.05 12.88 -14.54
N GLN A 43 14.72 12.69 -15.68
CA GLN A 43 16.12 12.28 -15.70
C GLN A 43 17.05 13.28 -14.99
N ASP A 44 16.76 14.57 -15.10
CA ASP A 44 17.47 15.67 -14.46
C ASP A 44 17.26 15.74 -12.94
N LYS A 45 16.23 15.05 -12.42
CA LYS A 45 15.86 15.01 -11.00
C LYS A 45 15.93 13.60 -10.40
N ARG A 46 16.50 12.64 -11.13
CA ARG A 46 16.56 11.24 -10.69
C ARG A 46 17.71 11.06 -9.70
N ASN A 47 17.42 11.36 -8.45
CA ASN A 47 18.31 11.12 -7.31
C ASN A 47 17.50 10.55 -6.12
N ILE A 48 18.23 10.08 -5.10
CA ILE A 48 17.63 9.40 -3.95
C ILE A 48 16.75 10.34 -3.11
N ASP A 49 17.15 11.61 -2.96
CA ASP A 49 16.41 12.58 -2.15
C ASP A 49 15.04 12.89 -2.78
N GLU A 50 15.00 13.07 -4.10
CA GLU A 50 13.77 13.27 -4.86
C GLU A 50 12.88 12.03 -4.82
N LEU A 51 13.46 10.83 -4.93
CA LEU A 51 12.74 9.57 -4.78
C LEU A 51 12.10 9.45 -3.40
N GLU A 52 12.87 9.70 -2.34
CA GLU A 52 12.36 9.61 -0.97
C GLU A 52 11.21 10.61 -0.76
N ARG A 53 11.37 11.85 -1.21
CA ARG A 53 10.34 12.88 -1.08
C ARG A 53 9.04 12.48 -1.77
N GLU A 54 9.10 12.05 -3.03
CA GLU A 54 7.90 11.65 -3.77
C GLU A 54 7.26 10.39 -3.19
N PHE A 55 8.07 9.39 -2.82
CA PHE A 55 7.56 8.15 -2.23
C PHE A 55 6.87 8.41 -0.88
N ARG A 56 7.50 9.21 -0.01
CA ARG A 56 6.92 9.62 1.28
C ARG A 56 5.58 10.34 1.08
N ARG A 57 5.50 11.27 0.14
CA ARG A 57 4.25 11.99 -0.19
C ARG A 57 3.12 11.05 -0.59
N ILE A 58 3.43 10.01 -1.37
CA ILE A 58 2.44 9.01 -1.80
C ILE A 58 1.95 8.18 -0.61
N VAL A 59 2.87 7.69 0.22
CA VAL A 59 2.55 6.88 1.40
C VAL A 59 1.77 7.69 2.44
N GLU A 60 2.19 8.92 2.72
CA GLU A 60 1.49 9.81 3.65
C GLU A 60 0.05 10.07 3.21
N ARG A 61 -0.18 10.34 1.91
CA ARG A 61 -1.52 10.49 1.37
C ARG A 61 -2.35 9.21 1.49
N ALA A 62 -1.76 8.05 1.20
CA ALA A 62 -2.45 6.77 1.34
C ALA A 62 -2.87 6.51 2.80
N LEU A 63 -2.01 6.82 3.76
CA LEU A 63 -2.31 6.71 5.18
C LEU A 63 -3.36 7.71 5.65
N ALA A 64 -3.33 8.95 5.14
CA ALA A 64 -4.34 9.96 5.43
C ALA A 64 -5.72 9.51 4.96
N ASN A 65 -5.84 9.05 3.71
CA ASN A 65 -7.10 8.55 3.16
C ASN A 65 -7.66 7.37 3.97
N LEU A 66 -6.81 6.42 4.39
CA LEU A 66 -7.25 5.30 5.23
C LEU A 66 -7.84 5.76 6.57
N ARG A 67 -7.28 6.82 7.17
CA ARG A 67 -7.83 7.40 8.42
C ARG A 67 -9.14 8.13 8.19
N GLU A 68 -9.27 8.81 7.05
CA GLU A 68 -10.51 9.46 6.66
C GLU A 68 -11.62 8.42 6.41
N ASP A 69 -11.28 7.31 5.74
CA ASP A 69 -12.19 6.18 5.54
C ASP A 69 -12.59 5.54 6.88
N ASP A 70 -11.64 5.27 7.78
CA ASP A 70 -11.93 4.75 9.13
C ASP A 70 -12.87 5.67 9.91
N GLN A 71 -12.69 6.99 9.82
CA GLN A 71 -13.60 7.98 10.42
C GLN A 71 -14.97 8.02 9.73
N ALA A 72 -15.04 7.84 8.42
CA ALA A 72 -16.28 7.86 7.66
C ALA A 72 -17.11 6.57 7.83
N PHE A 73 -16.47 5.43 8.09
CA PHE A 73 -17.11 4.13 8.30
C PHE A 73 -17.26 3.72 9.77
N GLY A 74 -16.63 4.44 10.71
CA GLY A 74 -16.71 4.20 12.16
C GLY A 74 -17.99 4.68 12.84
N ASP A 75 -18.88 5.38 12.12
CA ASP A 75 -20.20 5.84 12.60
C ASP A 75 -21.34 4.86 12.20
N SER A 76 -21.22 3.57 12.55
CA SER A 76 -22.29 2.57 12.42
C SER A 76 -22.54 1.79 13.70
#